data_AF-A0A8C4T3I4-F1
#
_entry.id   AF-A0A8C4T3I4-F1
#
_cell.length_a   1.000
_cell.length_b   1.000
_cell.length_c   1.000
_cell.angle_alpha   90.00
_cell.angle_beta   90.00
_cell.angle_gamma   90.00
#
_symmetry.space_group_name_H-M   'P 1'
#
loop_
_entity.id
_entity.type
_entity.pdbx_description
1 polymer ?
#
loop_
_entity_poly.entity_id
_entity_poly.type
_entity_poly.pdbx_seq_one_letter_code
_entity_poly.pdbx_strand_id
1 'polypeptide(L)'
;ADAGADDSQRFDQSGAPGMSFQQEMLEKAKELFQLCDKEEKGFITKRDMQRLQNELPLTPEQLEDVFDNLDQDNNGYLTPLEFSMGLGKFIGVEVLSENEGFDTSVHEDTFVSGWDNDLSMLDDEDERRFCVMMQQHGVRELWARLRKDRPELLATFEKFLFKVSAHIQEVHLEKDSMEQEVRSLYEEMEHQIKTEKDRLLYQDSSRQIGKNVELQKELQIREHELEGIVGRQRQLERQLHELSYEQTETRIQNERLRHRNEDLLEQLEHTRHELQTTQFHLGHLQDEAQRERKRKDKDVLNVSKNMQKEKESLLRQLELLREINRKLRDERDAHEARKMTSPSKKPLLKKGSCCWTNFVEPCFNENK
;
A
#
# COMPACT_ATOMS: atom_id res chain seq x y z
N ALA A 1 -13.79 18.16 82.52
CA ALA A 1 -14.20 19.52 82.91
C ALA A 1 -13.37 20.46 82.04
N ASP A 2 -13.90 20.95 80.91
CA ASP A 2 -14.91 22.05 80.82
C ASP A 2 -14.22 23.38 81.18
N ALA A 3 -14.28 24.50 80.44
CA ALA A 3 -14.79 24.91 79.13
C ALA A 3 -14.35 26.38 78.92
N GLY A 4 -14.56 26.92 77.71
CA GLY A 4 -14.66 28.36 77.42
C GLY A 4 -13.67 28.84 76.33
N ALA A 5 -14.07 28.89 75.04
CA ALA A 5 -14.83 29.96 74.34
C ALA A 5 -13.86 31.04 73.79
N ASP A 6 -13.62 31.10 72.48
CA ASP A 6 -14.45 31.71 71.40
C ASP A 6 -13.85 33.08 71.02
N ASP A 7 -13.42 33.27 69.77
CA ASP A 7 -13.97 34.29 68.86
C ASP A 7 -13.13 34.42 67.56
N SER A 8 -13.81 34.11 66.46
CA SER A 8 -13.77 34.69 65.12
C SER A 8 -12.50 35.37 64.58
N GLN A 9 -12.01 34.82 63.46
CA GLN A 9 -11.81 35.64 62.26
C GLN A 9 -12.00 34.80 60.99
N ARG A 10 -13.16 35.01 60.36
CA ARG A 10 -13.44 34.70 58.96
C ARG A 10 -12.39 35.37 58.09
N PHE A 11 -11.78 34.62 57.17
CA PHE A 11 -11.13 35.20 56.01
C PHE A 11 -11.78 34.64 54.74
N ASP A 12 -12.17 35.61 53.90
CA ASP A 12 -13.07 35.50 52.78
C ASP A 12 -12.63 34.52 51.71
N GLN A 13 -13.61 33.72 51.29
CA GLN A 13 -13.72 33.26 49.92
C GLN A 13 -13.83 34.48 49.01
N SER A 14 -12.74 34.83 48.33
CA SER A 14 -12.79 35.65 47.12
C SER A 14 -12.32 34.79 45.96
N GLY A 15 -13.16 33.82 45.59
CA GLY A 15 -13.05 33.14 44.31
C GLY A 15 -13.26 34.16 43.20
N ALA A 16 -12.21 34.40 42.41
CA ALA A 16 -12.32 35.12 41.15
C ALA A 16 -13.32 34.36 40.25
N PRO A 17 -14.50 34.94 39.90
CA PRO A 17 -15.55 34.20 39.19
C PRO A 17 -15.21 33.88 37.73
N GLY A 18 -14.09 34.40 37.20
CA GLY A 18 -13.72 34.26 35.79
C GLY A 18 -12.97 32.97 35.44
N MET A 19 -12.13 32.47 36.36
CA MET A 19 -11.28 31.29 36.09
C MET A 19 -12.04 29.97 36.19
N SER A 20 -13.05 29.86 37.06
CA SER A 20 -13.84 28.63 37.20
C SER A 20 -14.77 28.40 36.01
N PHE A 21 -15.35 29.47 35.45
CA PHE A 21 -16.28 29.37 34.32
C PHE A 21 -15.57 28.92 33.04
N GLN A 22 -14.38 29.46 32.76
CA GLN A 22 -13.58 29.03 31.61
C GLN A 22 -13.16 27.57 31.71
N GLN A 23 -12.79 27.10 32.90
CA GLN A 23 -12.38 25.71 33.11
C GLN A 23 -13.57 24.74 33.03
N GLU A 24 -14.71 25.10 33.60
CA GLU A 24 -15.96 24.31 33.51
C GLU A 24 -16.46 24.23 32.07
N MET A 25 -16.35 25.31 31.29
CA MET A 25 -16.69 25.31 29.87
C MET A 25 -15.72 24.47 29.03
N LEU A 26 -14.42 24.49 29.34
CA LEU A 26 -13.44 23.66 28.65
C LEU A 26 -13.67 22.17 28.94
N GLU A 27 -14.07 21.84 30.17
CA GLU A 27 -14.50 20.48 30.55
C GLU A 27 -15.79 20.08 29.81
N LYS A 28 -16.78 20.97 29.71
CA LYS A 28 -18.00 20.73 28.92
C LYS A 28 -17.71 20.55 27.42
N ALA A 29 -16.78 21.32 26.87
CA ALA A 29 -16.33 21.17 25.49
C ALA A 29 -15.62 19.83 25.26
N LYS A 30 -14.82 19.36 26.23
CA LYS A 30 -14.17 18.04 26.18
C LYS A 30 -15.18 16.89 26.32
N GLU A 31 -16.18 17.02 27.18
CA GLU A 31 -17.28 16.05 27.30
C GLU A 31 -18.07 15.95 25.99
N LEU A 32 -18.37 17.09 25.35
CA LEU A 32 -19.01 17.13 24.04
C LEU A 32 -18.11 16.50 22.97
N PHE A 33 -16.81 16.76 22.98
CA PHE A 33 -15.88 16.14 22.02
C PHE A 33 -15.89 14.61 22.12
N GLN A 34 -15.84 14.07 23.35
CA GLN A 34 -15.93 12.62 23.60
C GLN A 34 -17.28 12.04 23.17
N LEU A 35 -18.36 12.81 23.30
CA LEU A 35 -19.69 12.40 22.85
C LEU A 35 -19.79 12.29 21.32
N CYS A 36 -19.05 13.15 20.61
CA CYS A 36 -18.98 13.14 19.15
C CYS A 36 -18.09 12.01 18.63
N ASP A 37 -16.93 11.81 19.26
CA ASP A 37 -15.94 10.83 18.86
C ASP A 37 -16.10 9.49 19.62
N LYS A 38 -17.25 8.83 19.42
CA LYS A 38 -17.56 7.51 20.02
C LYS A 38 -16.60 6.40 19.55
N GLU A 39 -15.82 6.66 18.52
CA GLU A 39 -14.87 5.71 17.92
C GLU A 39 -13.41 5.97 18.37
N GLU A 40 -13.19 6.90 19.32
CA GLU A 40 -11.86 7.29 19.87
C GLU A 40 -10.82 7.59 18.78
N LYS A 41 -11.23 8.21 17.67
CA LYS A 41 -10.37 8.52 16.54
C LYS A 41 -9.42 9.69 16.81
N GLY A 42 -9.73 10.51 17.81
CA GLY A 42 -9.03 11.75 18.12
C GLY A 42 -9.41 12.91 17.20
N PHE A 43 -10.42 12.76 16.34
CA PHE A 43 -10.92 13.78 15.44
C PHE A 43 -12.41 13.57 15.13
N ILE A 44 -13.15 14.64 14.89
CA ILE A 44 -14.58 14.60 14.58
C ILE A 44 -14.78 14.82 13.09
N THR A 45 -15.51 13.94 12.41
CA THR A 45 -15.93 14.15 11.01
C THR A 45 -17.31 14.81 10.91
N LYS A 46 -17.66 15.36 9.74
CA LYS A 46 -19.03 15.85 9.45
C LYS A 46 -20.13 14.84 9.81
N ARG A 47 -19.88 13.54 9.57
CA ARG A 47 -20.81 12.46 9.92
C ARG A 47 -20.94 12.27 11.43
N ASP A 48 -19.87 12.49 12.18
CA ASP A 48 -19.87 12.39 13.64
C ASP A 48 -20.62 13.58 14.26
N MET A 49 -20.51 14.78 13.68
CA MET A 49 -21.36 15.93 14.05
C MET A 49 -22.84 15.68 13.79
N GLN A 50 -23.21 15.09 12.64
CA GLN A 50 -24.61 14.77 12.34
C GLN A 50 -25.22 13.77 13.33
N ARG A 51 -24.41 12.91 13.97
CA ARG A 51 -24.91 11.95 14.99
C ARG A 51 -25.41 12.66 16.26
N LEU A 52 -24.97 13.89 16.53
CA LEU A 52 -25.46 14.72 17.65
C LEU A 52 -26.89 15.23 17.45
N GLN A 53 -27.49 15.06 16.27
CA GLN A 53 -28.88 15.45 16.00
C GLN A 53 -29.88 14.83 17.00
N ASN A 54 -29.55 13.69 17.61
CA ASN A 54 -30.40 13.04 18.62
C ASN A 54 -30.17 13.56 20.05
N GLU A 55 -29.04 14.23 20.30
CA GLU A 55 -28.60 14.66 21.64
C GLU A 55 -28.70 16.19 21.81
N LEU A 56 -28.71 16.95 20.70
CA LEU A 56 -28.88 18.40 20.66
C LEU A 56 -30.09 18.79 19.80
N PRO A 57 -30.85 19.84 20.16
CA PRO A 57 -31.98 20.33 19.38
C PRO A 57 -31.51 21.16 18.16
N LEU A 58 -30.72 20.56 17.27
CA LEU A 58 -30.19 21.18 16.06
C LEU A 58 -30.50 20.31 14.83
N THR A 59 -30.77 20.95 13.70
CA THR A 59 -30.94 20.26 12.41
C THR A 59 -29.59 19.81 11.85
N PRO A 60 -29.54 18.76 11.00
CA PRO A 60 -28.28 18.27 10.44
C PRO A 60 -27.58 19.34 9.60
N GLU A 61 -28.35 20.21 8.93
CA GLU A 61 -27.84 21.36 8.17
C GLU A 61 -27.16 22.39 9.10
N GLN A 62 -27.75 22.68 10.26
CA GLN A 62 -27.14 23.58 11.25
C GLN A 62 -25.88 22.97 11.90
N LEU A 63 -25.82 21.65 12.06
CA LEU A 63 -24.63 20.96 12.56
C LEU A 63 -23.50 20.96 11.52
N GLU A 64 -23.82 20.90 10.23
CA GLU A 64 -22.86 21.11 9.13
C GLU A 64 -22.34 22.54 9.11
N ASP A 65 -23.21 23.54 9.27
CA ASP A 65 -22.79 24.94 9.37
C ASP A 65 -21.87 25.18 10.58
N VAL A 66 -22.18 24.57 11.74
CA VAL A 66 -21.31 24.64 12.93
C VAL A 66 -19.97 23.97 12.65
N PHE A 67 -19.96 22.80 12.00
CA PHE A 67 -18.73 22.12 11.62
C PHE A 67 -17.87 23.00 10.71
N ASP A 68 -18.45 23.58 9.66
CA ASP A 68 -17.72 24.41 8.68
C ASP A 68 -17.19 25.71 9.32
N ASN A 69 -17.82 26.23 10.37
CA ASN A 69 -17.30 27.37 11.13
C ASN A 69 -16.17 27.00 12.11
N LEU A 70 -16.11 25.74 12.56
CA LEU A 70 -15.06 25.24 13.45
C LEU A 70 -13.83 24.75 12.65
N ASP A 71 -14.04 24.23 11.43
CA ASP A 71 -13.02 23.67 10.53
C ASP A 71 -12.34 24.80 9.74
N GLN A 72 -11.55 25.63 10.43
CA GLN A 72 -10.88 26.79 9.84
C GLN A 72 -9.87 26.39 8.76
N ASP A 73 -9.27 25.21 8.87
CA ASP A 73 -8.30 24.67 7.93
C ASP A 73 -8.93 23.88 6.78
N ASN A 74 -10.27 23.72 6.77
CA ASN A 74 -11.06 23.00 5.77
C ASN A 74 -10.50 21.62 5.45
N ASN A 75 -9.96 20.95 6.46
CA ASN A 75 -9.31 19.64 6.32
C ASN A 75 -10.36 18.50 6.34
N GLY A 76 -11.61 18.79 6.70
CA GLY A 76 -12.72 17.85 6.81
C GLY A 76 -12.79 17.07 8.12
N TYR A 77 -11.97 17.42 9.12
CA TYR A 77 -11.83 16.76 10.42
C TYR A 77 -11.50 17.77 11.53
N LEU A 78 -12.36 17.89 12.54
CA LEU A 78 -12.09 18.77 13.68
C LEU A 78 -11.23 18.08 14.72
N THR A 79 -10.09 18.68 15.05
CA THR A 79 -9.25 18.28 16.17
C THR A 79 -9.87 18.75 17.51
N PRO A 80 -9.50 18.13 18.65
CA PRO A 80 -9.98 18.58 19.97
C PRO A 80 -9.63 20.05 20.27
N LEU A 81 -8.52 20.54 19.72
CA LEU A 81 -8.08 21.91 19.89
C LEU A 81 -8.95 22.88 19.08
N GLU A 82 -9.21 22.59 17.80
CA GLU A 82 -10.13 23.38 16.96
C GLU A 82 -11.55 23.40 17.52
N PHE A 83 -12.03 22.25 18.00
CA PHE A 83 -13.37 22.15 18.60
C PHE A 83 -13.48 22.99 19.87
N SER A 84 -12.50 22.90 20.79
CA SER A 84 -12.53 23.66 22.05
C SER A 84 -12.31 25.16 21.86
N MET A 85 -11.39 25.55 20.97
CA MET A 85 -11.13 26.97 20.66
C MET A 85 -12.28 27.59 19.87
N GLY A 86 -12.75 26.90 18.84
CA GLY A 86 -13.84 27.39 18.00
C GLY A 86 -15.16 27.49 18.76
N LEU A 87 -15.48 26.52 19.62
CA LEU A 87 -16.66 26.56 20.47
C LEU A 87 -16.56 27.67 21.54
N GLY A 88 -15.37 27.90 22.11
CA GLY A 88 -15.11 29.02 23.02
C GLY A 88 -15.36 30.37 22.35
N LYS A 89 -14.86 30.54 21.12
CA LYS A 89 -15.08 31.74 20.29
C LYS A 89 -16.55 31.93 19.91
N PHE A 90 -17.27 30.85 19.60
CA PHE A 90 -18.70 30.88 19.23
C PHE A 90 -19.61 31.26 20.42
N ILE A 91 -19.18 30.97 21.65
CA ILE A 91 -19.90 31.30 22.89
C ILE A 91 -19.44 32.65 23.48
N GLY A 92 -18.52 33.37 22.81
CA GLY A 92 -18.08 34.71 23.21
C GLY A 92 -17.04 34.72 24.34
N VAL A 93 -16.32 33.61 24.53
CA VAL A 93 -15.22 33.49 25.48
C VAL A 93 -13.92 33.52 24.69
N GLU A 94 -13.21 34.65 24.76
CA GLU A 94 -11.84 34.77 24.25
C GLU A 94 -10.92 33.88 25.08
N VAL A 95 -10.65 32.68 24.55
CA VAL A 95 -9.58 31.82 25.05
C VAL A 95 -8.27 32.48 24.63
N LEU A 96 -7.68 33.28 25.52
CA LEU A 96 -6.33 33.79 25.33
C LEU A 96 -5.39 32.59 25.26
N SER A 97 -4.88 32.34 24.06
CA SER A 97 -3.90 31.31 23.81
C SER A 97 -2.53 31.85 24.21
N GLU A 98 -1.99 31.36 25.33
CA GLU A 98 -0.54 31.36 25.56
C GLU A 98 0.09 30.35 24.57
N ASN A 99 0.36 30.77 23.32
CA ASN A 99 1.59 30.32 22.65
C ASN A 99 1.93 31.07 21.36
N GLU A 100 3.22 31.40 21.30
CA GLU A 100 4.10 31.82 20.22
C GLU A 100 3.55 31.86 18.78
N GLY A 101 3.50 33.09 18.27
CA GLY A 101 3.48 33.42 16.86
C GLY A 101 3.90 34.88 16.70
N PHE A 102 5.18 35.08 16.37
CA PHE A 102 5.80 36.35 16.07
C PHE A 102 4.98 37.13 15.03
N ASP A 103 4.28 38.18 15.44
CA ASP A 103 3.88 39.26 14.53
C ASP A 103 4.31 40.60 15.11
N THR A 104 5.16 41.27 14.34
CA THR A 104 5.80 42.53 14.65
C THR A 104 4.85 43.63 14.24
N SER A 105 3.89 44.00 15.08
CA SER A 105 3.13 45.25 14.88
C SER A 105 2.26 45.59 16.08
N VAL A 106 2.70 46.59 16.84
CA VAL A 106 1.86 47.60 17.52
C VAL A 106 0.99 47.07 18.67
N HIS A 107 1.49 47.18 19.90
CA HIS A 107 0.82 47.94 20.97
C HIS A 107 1.76 48.11 22.17
N GLU A 108 2.81 48.92 22.01
CA GLU A 108 3.56 49.46 23.15
C GLU A 108 2.89 50.77 23.59
N ASP A 109 1.64 50.66 24.05
CA ASP A 109 1.01 51.72 24.83
C ASP A 109 0.84 51.17 26.24
N THR A 110 1.69 51.62 27.16
CA THR A 110 1.35 52.14 28.49
C THR A 110 2.64 52.29 29.30
N PHE A 111 3.49 53.23 28.90
CA PHE A 111 4.29 53.94 29.89
C PHE A 111 4.36 55.40 29.45
N VAL A 112 3.35 56.14 29.92
CA VAL A 112 3.15 57.56 29.66
C VAL A 112 4.40 58.30 30.12
N SER A 113 5.17 58.80 29.16
CA SER A 113 6.26 59.78 29.28
C SER A 113 5.78 61.16 29.75
N GLY A 114 4.70 61.20 30.55
CA GLY A 114 3.99 62.40 30.99
C GLY A 114 4.27 62.81 32.43
N TRP A 115 5.31 62.27 33.07
CA TRP A 115 5.69 62.64 34.44
C TRP A 115 6.90 63.57 34.52
N ASP A 116 7.61 63.80 33.42
CA ASP A 116 8.87 64.57 33.44
C ASP A 116 8.66 66.09 33.26
N ASN A 117 7.53 66.50 32.66
CA ASN A 117 7.26 67.91 32.37
C ASN A 117 6.33 68.62 33.36
N ASP A 118 5.58 67.89 34.19
CA ASP A 118 4.54 68.48 35.07
C ASP A 118 5.04 68.72 36.50
N LEU A 119 6.09 68.03 36.93
CA LEU A 119 6.67 68.16 38.28
C LEU A 119 7.80 69.20 38.38
N SER A 120 8.44 69.57 37.27
CA SER A 120 9.54 70.56 37.27
C SER A 120 9.08 72.02 37.17
N MET A 121 7.88 72.26 36.64
CA MET A 121 7.34 73.63 36.46
C MET A 121 6.70 74.20 37.75
N LEU A 122 6.24 73.33 38.66
CA LEU A 122 5.62 73.74 39.92
C LEU A 122 6.64 74.23 40.96
N ASP A 123 7.83 73.63 41.02
CA ASP A 123 8.89 74.02 41.96
C ASP A 123 9.46 75.41 41.60
N ASP A 124 9.64 75.65 40.29
CA ASP A 124 10.24 76.86 39.73
C ASP A 124 9.41 78.14 39.97
N GLU A 125 8.07 78.07 39.89
CA GLU A 125 7.21 79.25 40.12
C GLU A 125 7.11 79.62 41.60
N ASP A 126 6.97 78.65 42.49
CA ASP A 126 6.84 78.90 43.92
C ASP A 126 8.19 79.30 44.54
N GLU A 127 9.30 78.77 44.05
CA GLU A 127 10.65 79.20 44.42
C GLU A 127 10.94 80.64 43.95
N ARG A 128 10.47 81.01 42.75
CA ARG A 128 10.50 82.41 42.25
C ARG A 128 9.62 83.33 43.09
N ARG A 129 8.40 82.93 43.45
CA ARG A 129 7.50 83.71 44.32
C ARG A 129 8.10 83.92 45.71
N PHE A 130 8.71 82.89 46.29
CA PHE A 130 9.42 82.97 47.56
C PHE A 130 10.64 83.91 47.48
N CYS A 131 11.44 83.83 46.41
CA CYS A 131 12.55 84.75 46.18
C CYS A 131 12.10 86.22 46.06
N VAL A 132 11.02 86.48 45.31
CA VAL A 132 10.44 87.83 45.17
C VAL A 132 9.92 88.35 46.51
N MET A 133 9.23 87.51 47.29
CA MET A 133 8.75 87.84 48.64
C MET A 133 9.91 88.21 49.59
N MET A 134 10.99 87.41 49.57
CA MET A 134 12.19 87.64 50.38
C MET A 134 12.95 88.91 49.98
N GLN A 135 12.92 89.27 48.69
CA GLN A 135 13.53 90.50 48.18
C GLN A 135 12.69 91.75 48.44
N GLN A 136 11.36 91.67 48.37
CA GLN A 136 10.48 92.84 48.45
C GLN A 136 10.06 93.22 49.87
N HIS A 137 9.77 92.25 50.77
CA HIS A 137 9.05 92.57 52.02
C HIS A 137 9.51 91.81 53.28
N GLY A 138 10.37 90.79 53.16
CA GLY A 138 10.76 89.97 54.31
C GLY A 138 12.01 90.47 55.04
N VAL A 139 13.17 89.91 54.67
CA VAL A 139 14.43 90.07 55.42
C VAL A 139 15.08 91.44 55.20
N ARG A 140 14.99 92.00 53.98
CA ARG A 140 15.61 93.29 53.63
C ARG A 140 14.93 94.48 54.33
N GLU A 141 13.60 94.49 54.36
CA GLU A 141 12.82 95.53 55.06
C GLU A 141 12.97 95.42 56.58
N LEU A 142 12.96 94.19 57.12
CA LEU A 142 13.19 93.96 58.54
C LEU A 142 14.60 94.40 58.97
N TRP A 143 15.63 94.11 58.17
CA TRP A 143 17.00 94.57 58.41
C TRP A 143 17.11 96.10 58.38
N ALA A 144 16.43 96.76 57.43
CA ALA A 144 16.42 98.23 57.32
C ALA A 144 15.72 98.91 58.52
N ARG A 145 14.60 98.37 59.00
CA ARG A 145 13.86 98.87 60.18
C ARG A 145 14.64 98.63 61.48
N LEU A 146 15.18 97.43 61.66
CA LEU A 146 15.97 97.07 62.85
C LEU A 146 17.20 97.98 63.01
N ARG A 147 17.84 98.33 61.89
CA ARG A 147 18.97 99.27 61.85
C ARG A 147 18.62 100.70 62.27
N LYS A 148 17.38 101.15 62.01
CA LYS A 148 16.90 102.50 62.32
C LYS A 148 16.38 102.62 63.76
N ASP A 149 15.66 101.61 64.23
CA ASP A 149 14.91 101.70 65.48
C ASP A 149 15.63 101.06 66.68
N ARG A 150 16.40 99.97 66.48
CA ARG A 150 17.17 99.26 67.54
C ARG A 150 18.45 98.59 67.01
N PRO A 151 19.56 99.33 66.87
CA PRO A 151 20.80 98.81 66.28
C PRO A 151 21.47 97.70 67.11
N GLU A 152 21.20 97.62 68.41
CA GLU A 152 21.75 96.60 69.33
C GLU A 152 21.30 95.16 68.99
N LEU A 153 20.14 95.00 68.33
CA LEU A 153 19.56 93.70 67.96
C LEU A 153 20.04 93.20 66.58
N LEU A 154 20.82 93.99 65.86
CA LEU A 154 21.26 93.65 64.51
C LEU A 154 22.23 92.46 64.52
N ALA A 155 23.12 92.41 65.52
CA ALA A 155 24.04 91.28 65.71
C ALA A 155 23.33 89.96 66.09
N THR A 156 22.19 90.02 66.79
CA THR A 156 21.40 88.81 67.11
C THR A 156 20.61 88.34 65.89
N PHE A 157 20.12 89.27 65.08
CA PHE A 157 19.46 88.97 63.81
C PHE A 157 20.42 88.37 62.77
N GLU A 158 21.64 88.90 62.64
CA GLU A 158 22.68 88.33 61.76
C GLU A 158 23.07 86.90 62.19
N LYS A 159 23.21 86.66 63.50
CA LYS A 159 23.44 85.30 64.03
C LYS A 159 22.27 84.37 63.72
N PHE A 160 21.04 84.87 63.75
CA PHE A 160 19.86 84.10 63.39
C PHE A 160 19.85 83.76 61.89
N LEU A 161 20.07 84.75 61.01
CA LEU A 161 20.16 84.52 59.56
C LEU A 161 21.28 83.54 59.20
N PHE A 162 22.44 83.65 59.87
CA PHE A 162 23.54 82.71 59.69
C PHE A 162 23.14 81.27 60.07
N LYS A 163 22.44 81.10 61.19
CA LYS A 163 21.91 79.79 61.60
C LYS A 163 20.89 79.23 60.62
N VAL A 164 19.97 80.07 60.13
CA VAL A 164 18.96 79.66 59.15
C VAL A 164 19.61 79.30 57.82
N SER A 165 20.57 80.09 57.32
CA SER A 165 21.29 79.77 56.09
C SER A 165 22.13 78.50 56.21
N ALA A 166 22.79 78.30 57.36
CA ALA A 166 23.53 77.08 57.63
C ALA A 166 22.61 75.85 57.65
N HIS A 167 21.42 75.97 58.26
CA HIS A 167 20.44 74.89 58.27
C HIS A 167 19.86 74.58 56.88
N ILE A 168 19.59 75.62 56.06
CA ILE A 168 19.16 75.43 54.67
C ILE A 168 20.24 74.71 53.85
N GLN A 169 21.51 75.12 53.99
CA GLN A 169 22.63 74.47 53.32
C GLN A 169 22.81 73.01 53.75
N GLU A 170 22.67 72.72 55.05
CA GLU A 170 22.72 71.35 55.58
C GLU A 170 21.62 70.47 54.99
N VAL A 171 20.38 70.97 54.93
CA VAL A 171 19.25 70.25 54.31
C VAL A 171 19.45 70.04 52.81
N HIS A 172 20.02 71.00 52.08
CA HIS A 172 20.35 70.80 50.66
C HIS A 172 21.44 69.74 50.46
N LEU A 173 22.48 69.74 51.29
CA LEU A 173 23.52 68.72 51.23
C LEU A 173 22.98 67.32 51.58
N GLU A 174 22.07 67.22 52.55
CA GLU A 174 21.37 65.98 52.88
C GLU A 174 20.47 65.51 51.74
N LYS A 175 19.70 66.40 51.12
CA LYS A 175 18.91 66.12 49.91
C LYS A 175 19.80 65.59 48.78
N ASP A 176 20.89 66.29 48.46
CA ASP A 176 21.81 65.88 47.39
C ASP A 176 22.46 64.52 47.69
N SER A 177 22.80 64.25 48.96
CA SER A 177 23.32 62.96 49.40
C SER A 177 22.29 61.85 49.22
N MET A 178 21.04 62.09 49.62
CA MET A 178 19.94 61.13 49.44
C MET A 178 19.64 60.90 47.96
N GLU A 179 19.63 61.95 47.13
CA GLU A 179 19.43 61.81 45.69
C GLU A 179 20.54 60.99 45.02
N GLN A 180 21.80 61.18 45.42
CA GLN A 180 22.91 60.37 44.93
C GLN A 180 22.81 58.91 45.35
N GLU A 181 22.43 58.65 46.61
CA GLU A 181 22.23 57.29 47.10
C GLU A 181 21.10 56.60 46.31
N VAL A 182 19.97 57.29 46.10
CA VAL A 182 18.86 56.80 45.29
C VAL A 182 19.30 56.52 43.84
N ARG A 183 20.06 57.41 43.20
CA ARG A 183 20.59 57.18 41.84
C ARG A 183 21.50 55.96 41.80
N SER A 184 22.39 55.79 42.77
CA SER A 184 23.30 54.64 42.83
C SER A 184 22.55 53.31 43.00
N LEU A 185 21.47 53.30 43.79
CA LEU A 185 20.61 52.12 43.96
C LEU A 185 19.85 51.78 42.67
N TYR A 186 19.38 52.78 41.92
CA TYR A 186 18.75 52.54 40.61
C TYR A 186 19.74 51.97 39.59
N GLU A 187 20.95 52.54 39.51
CA GLU A 187 22.00 52.04 38.61
C GLU A 187 22.40 50.60 38.97
N GLU A 188 22.54 50.28 40.27
CA GLU A 188 22.85 48.93 40.73
C GLU A 188 21.70 47.95 40.41
N MET A 189 20.45 48.35 40.63
CA MET A 189 19.29 47.54 40.28
C MET A 189 19.21 47.30 38.76
N GLU A 190 19.45 48.32 37.94
CA GLU A 190 19.45 48.17 36.48
C GLU A 190 20.57 47.24 36.00
N HIS A 191 21.75 47.34 36.62
CA HIS A 191 22.85 46.42 36.36
C HIS A 191 22.49 44.97 36.75
N GLN A 192 21.84 44.77 37.90
CA GLN A 192 21.37 43.46 38.34
C GLN A 192 20.32 42.87 37.39
N ILE A 193 19.34 43.67 36.97
CA ILE A 193 18.32 43.25 35.99
C ILE A 193 18.99 42.84 34.68
N LYS A 194 19.95 43.63 34.19
CA LYS A 194 20.66 43.35 32.94
C LYS A 194 21.46 42.05 33.03
N THR A 195 22.22 41.88 34.11
CA THR A 195 23.03 40.67 34.33
C THR A 195 22.19 39.41 34.48
N GLU A 196 21.07 39.46 35.22
CA GLU A 196 20.16 38.33 35.34
C GLU A 196 19.45 38.02 34.01
N LYS A 197 19.06 39.06 33.24
CA LYS A 197 18.50 38.88 31.89
C LYS A 197 19.50 38.19 30.96
N ASP A 198 20.74 38.64 30.91
CA ASP A 198 21.79 38.05 30.08
C ASP A 198 22.09 36.61 30.52
N ARG A 199 22.08 36.33 31.83
CA ARG A 199 22.24 34.97 32.38
C ARG A 199 21.12 34.04 31.92
N LEU A 200 19.86 34.49 31.99
CA LEU A 200 18.70 33.71 31.55
C LEU A 200 18.75 33.45 30.04
N LEU A 201 19.08 34.47 29.23
CA LEU A 201 19.22 34.31 27.77
C LEU A 201 20.30 33.29 27.41
N TYR A 202 21.45 33.33 28.09
CA TYR A 202 22.51 32.34 27.88
C TYR A 202 22.06 30.93 28.27
N GLN A 203 21.37 30.79 29.41
CA GLN A 203 20.86 29.50 29.86
C GLN A 203 19.82 28.92 28.90
N ASP A 204 18.89 29.74 28.40
CA ASP A 204 17.87 29.32 27.45
C ASP A 204 18.48 28.96 26.09
N SER A 205 19.42 29.76 25.59
CA SER A 205 20.16 29.46 24.36
C SER A 205 20.90 28.12 24.49
N SER A 206 21.60 27.89 25.60
CA SER A 206 22.30 26.62 25.87
C SER A 206 21.33 25.43 25.93
N ARG A 207 20.20 25.58 26.62
CA ARG A 207 19.15 24.56 26.69
C ARG A 207 18.57 24.25 25.30
N GLN A 208 18.35 25.28 24.49
CA GLN A 208 17.82 25.14 23.14
C GLN A 208 18.81 24.46 22.19
N ILE A 209 20.10 24.81 22.27
CA ILE A 209 21.17 24.15 21.53
C ILE A 209 21.25 22.67 21.91
N GLY A 210 21.18 22.35 23.21
CA GLY A 210 21.17 20.96 23.70
C GLY A 210 20.02 20.14 23.11
N LYS A 211 18.79 20.66 23.20
CA LYS A 211 17.60 20.03 22.59
C LYS A 211 17.73 19.86 21.08
N ASN A 212 18.25 20.87 20.38
CA ASN A 212 18.45 20.81 18.93
C ASN A 212 19.44 19.69 18.56
N VAL A 213 20.56 19.57 19.27
CA VAL A 213 21.55 18.51 19.06
C VAL A 213 20.96 17.11 19.33
N GLU A 214 20.14 16.96 20.37
CA GLU A 214 19.45 15.69 20.65
C GLU A 214 18.45 15.32 19.54
N LEU A 215 17.61 16.27 19.11
CA LEU A 215 16.68 16.07 18.00
C LEU A 215 17.42 15.73 16.70
N GLN A 216 18.54 16.39 16.43
CA GLN A 216 19.35 16.11 15.24
C GLN A 216 19.95 14.70 15.27
N LYS A 217 20.38 14.21 16.44
CA LYS A 217 20.85 12.82 16.61
C LYS A 217 19.73 11.81 16.39
N GLU A 218 18.55 12.06 16.97
CA GLU A 218 17.39 11.19 16.77
C GLU A 218 17.00 11.15 15.29
N LEU A 219 16.92 12.31 14.62
CA LEU A 219 16.66 12.39 13.18
C LEU A 219 17.69 11.59 12.38
N GLN A 220 18.98 11.72 12.68
CA GLN A 220 20.02 10.93 12.02
C GLN A 220 19.80 9.44 12.24
N ILE A 221 19.51 8.99 13.46
CA ILE A 221 19.24 7.57 13.73
C ILE A 221 18.04 7.09 12.90
N ARG A 222 16.95 7.87 12.86
CA ARG A 222 15.76 7.55 12.05
C ARG A 222 16.06 7.52 10.56
N GLU A 223 16.87 8.44 10.04
CA GLU A 223 17.32 8.43 8.65
C GLU A 223 18.08 7.14 8.31
N HIS A 224 19.03 6.72 9.16
CA HIS A 224 19.77 5.47 8.96
C HIS A 224 18.85 4.23 9.06
N GLU A 225 17.87 4.22 9.97
CA GLU A 225 16.86 3.16 10.05
C GLU A 225 16.03 3.06 8.77
N LEU A 226 15.58 4.20 8.24
CA LEU A 226 14.81 4.29 6.99
C LEU A 226 15.65 3.83 5.80
N GLU A 227 16.91 4.24 5.69
CA GLU A 227 17.83 3.76 4.67
C GLU A 227 18.00 2.23 4.72
N GLY A 228 18.10 1.67 5.93
CA GLY A 228 18.15 0.23 6.15
C GLY A 228 16.88 -0.50 5.71
N ILE A 229 15.70 0.07 5.97
CA ILE A 229 14.40 -0.46 5.52
C ILE A 229 14.30 -0.40 3.99
N VAL A 230 14.64 0.73 3.37
CA VAL A 230 14.64 0.92 1.91
C VAL A 230 15.62 -0.06 1.24
N GLY A 231 16.80 -0.27 1.83
CA GLY A 231 17.77 -1.26 1.35
C GLY A 231 17.19 -2.67 1.34
N ARG A 232 16.53 -3.08 2.43
CA ARG A 232 15.84 -4.38 2.52
C ARG A 232 14.68 -4.50 1.53
N GLN A 233 13.86 -3.45 1.39
CA GLN A 233 12.77 -3.42 0.43
C GLN A 233 13.28 -3.62 -1.00
N ARG A 234 14.31 -2.88 -1.42
CA ARG A 234 14.93 -3.03 -2.74
C ARG A 234 15.49 -4.43 -2.98
N GLN A 235 16.02 -5.08 -1.93
CA GLN A 235 16.50 -6.46 -2.02
C GLN A 235 15.35 -7.45 -2.23
N LEU A 236 14.27 -7.32 -1.45
CA LEU A 236 13.09 -8.15 -1.59
C LEU A 236 12.41 -7.94 -2.96
N GLU A 237 12.35 -6.71 -3.43
CA GLU A 237 11.84 -6.39 -4.77
C GLU A 237 12.66 -7.10 -5.85
N ARG A 238 14.01 -7.06 -5.78
CA ARG A 238 14.86 -7.82 -6.73
C ARG A 238 14.58 -9.32 -6.69
N GLN A 239 14.47 -9.91 -5.50
CA GLN A 239 14.14 -11.32 -5.34
C GLN A 239 12.77 -11.67 -5.93
N LEU A 240 11.76 -10.82 -5.72
CA LEU A 240 10.43 -11.01 -6.31
C LEU A 240 10.47 -10.90 -7.84
N HIS A 241 11.26 -9.97 -8.39
CA HIS A 241 11.42 -9.85 -9.84
C HIS A 241 12.13 -11.07 -10.42
N GLU A 242 13.19 -11.58 -9.78
CA GLU A 242 13.91 -12.79 -10.19
C GLU A 242 12.98 -14.02 -10.16
N LEU A 243 12.25 -14.24 -9.05
CA LEU A 243 11.30 -15.34 -8.94
C LEU A 243 10.15 -15.22 -9.95
N SER A 244 9.63 -14.02 -10.19
CA SER A 244 8.61 -13.77 -11.22
C SER A 244 9.14 -14.08 -12.61
N TYR A 245 10.37 -13.66 -12.91
CA TYR A 245 11.03 -13.97 -14.18
C TYR A 245 11.18 -15.49 -14.36
N GLU A 246 11.73 -16.21 -13.37
CA GLU A 246 11.84 -17.67 -13.39
C GLU A 246 10.47 -18.36 -13.53
N GLN A 247 9.44 -17.86 -12.86
CA GLN A 247 8.08 -18.38 -12.98
C GLN A 247 7.53 -18.20 -14.39
N THR A 248 7.76 -17.05 -15.02
CA THR A 248 7.34 -16.83 -16.41
C THR A 248 8.12 -17.69 -17.39
N GLU A 249 9.43 -17.85 -17.18
CA GLU A 249 10.28 -18.70 -18.03
C GLU A 249 9.87 -20.17 -17.95
N THR A 250 9.67 -20.69 -16.73
CA THR A 250 9.20 -22.06 -16.52
C THR A 250 7.80 -22.28 -17.10
N ARG A 251 6.91 -21.29 -17.02
CA ARG A 251 5.60 -21.35 -17.68
C ARG A 251 5.74 -21.45 -19.21
N ILE A 252 6.56 -20.60 -19.83
CA ILE A 252 6.81 -20.64 -21.27
C ILE A 252 7.42 -21.98 -21.68
N GLN A 253 8.38 -22.51 -20.92
CA GLN A 253 8.97 -23.81 -21.18
C GLN A 253 7.93 -24.95 -21.09
N ASN A 254 7.05 -24.93 -20.08
CA ASN A 254 5.96 -25.89 -19.96
C ASN A 254 4.96 -25.80 -21.13
N GLU A 255 4.59 -24.60 -21.56
CA GLU A 255 3.74 -24.40 -22.74
C GLU A 255 4.39 -24.96 -24.01
N ARG A 256 5.71 -24.74 -24.20
CA ARG A 256 6.46 -25.33 -25.32
C ARG A 256 6.48 -26.86 -25.27
N LEU A 257 6.73 -27.44 -24.10
CA LEU A 257 6.71 -28.89 -23.91
C LEU A 257 5.32 -29.47 -24.16
N ARG A 258 4.28 -28.76 -23.73
CA ARG A 258 2.90 -29.14 -23.97
C ARG A 258 2.58 -29.18 -25.46
N HIS A 259 2.92 -28.14 -26.21
CA HIS A 259 2.74 -28.15 -27.67
C HIS A 259 3.51 -29.29 -28.34
N ARG A 260 4.76 -29.53 -27.93
CA ARG A 260 5.53 -30.66 -28.47
C ARG A 260 4.89 -32.02 -28.14
N ASN A 261 4.30 -32.17 -26.96
CA ASN A 261 3.56 -33.38 -26.60
C ASN A 261 2.27 -33.52 -27.42
N GLU A 262 1.54 -32.43 -27.65
CA GLU A 262 0.36 -32.40 -28.52
C GLU A 262 0.74 -32.82 -29.96
N ASP A 263 1.80 -32.24 -30.54
CA ASP A 263 2.32 -32.62 -31.87
C ASP A 263 2.70 -34.11 -31.95
N LEU A 264 3.37 -34.64 -30.92
CA LEU A 264 3.75 -36.05 -30.86
C LEU A 264 2.53 -36.97 -30.74
N LEU A 265 1.51 -36.58 -29.99
CA LEU A 265 0.25 -37.32 -29.91
C LEU A 265 -0.49 -37.31 -31.24
N GLU A 266 -0.53 -36.18 -31.95
CA GLU A 266 -1.12 -36.09 -33.28
C GLU A 266 -0.37 -36.99 -34.29
N GLN A 267 0.96 -37.00 -34.27
CA GLN A 267 1.78 -37.90 -35.10
C GLN A 267 1.54 -39.37 -34.76
N LEU A 268 1.43 -39.70 -33.48
CA LEU A 268 1.15 -41.06 -33.03
C LEU A 268 -0.24 -41.51 -33.49
N GLU A 269 -1.25 -40.66 -33.33
CA GLU A 269 -2.59 -40.95 -33.83
C GLU A 269 -2.60 -41.06 -35.35
N HIS A 270 -1.91 -40.19 -36.08
CA HIS A 270 -1.81 -40.28 -37.54
C HIS A 270 -1.22 -41.63 -37.98
N THR A 271 -0.06 -42.00 -37.45
CA THR A 271 0.59 -43.30 -37.75
C THR A 271 -0.25 -44.50 -37.31
N ARG A 272 -1.00 -44.38 -36.21
CA ARG A 272 -1.97 -45.39 -35.78
C ARG A 272 -3.10 -45.55 -36.80
N HIS A 273 -3.67 -44.45 -37.30
CA HIS A 273 -4.72 -44.50 -38.33
C HIS A 273 -4.17 -45.10 -39.63
N GLU A 274 -2.98 -44.70 -40.07
CA GLU A 274 -2.31 -45.31 -41.22
C GLU A 274 -2.10 -46.82 -41.04
N LEU A 275 -1.64 -47.24 -39.86
CA LEU A 275 -1.48 -48.65 -39.54
C LEU A 275 -2.82 -49.39 -39.58
N GLN A 276 -3.89 -48.81 -39.04
CA GLN A 276 -5.22 -49.42 -39.10
C GLN A 276 -5.74 -49.57 -40.54
N THR A 277 -5.53 -48.56 -41.39
CA THR A 277 -5.93 -48.63 -42.80
C THR A 277 -5.14 -49.69 -43.57
N THR A 278 -3.82 -49.78 -43.36
CA THR A 278 -2.99 -50.83 -43.98
C THR A 278 -3.35 -52.21 -43.46
N GLN A 279 -3.63 -52.38 -42.16
CA GLN A 279 -4.15 -53.63 -41.59
C GLN A 279 -5.48 -54.04 -42.22
N PHE A 280 -6.41 -53.09 -42.38
CA PHE A 280 -7.70 -53.36 -43.05
C PHE A 280 -7.49 -53.79 -44.50
N HIS A 281 -6.61 -53.11 -45.24
CA HIS A 281 -6.30 -53.45 -46.63
C HIS A 281 -5.65 -54.83 -46.76
N LEU A 282 -4.71 -55.17 -45.87
CA LEU A 282 -4.10 -56.50 -45.80
C LEU A 282 -5.14 -57.59 -45.49
N GLY A 283 -6.06 -57.33 -44.55
CA GLY A 283 -7.16 -58.26 -44.25
C GLY A 283 -8.06 -58.50 -45.47
N HIS A 284 -8.39 -57.44 -46.20
CA HIS A 284 -9.18 -57.56 -47.44
C HIS A 284 -8.46 -58.39 -48.51
N LEU A 285 -7.17 -58.12 -48.76
CA LEU A 285 -6.35 -58.89 -49.71
C LEU A 285 -6.21 -60.35 -49.28
N GLN A 286 -6.08 -60.61 -47.99
CA GLN A 286 -6.03 -61.97 -47.44
C GLN A 286 -7.34 -62.73 -47.68
N ASP A 287 -8.49 -62.07 -47.44
CA ASP A 287 -9.80 -62.65 -47.72
C ASP A 287 -10.01 -62.91 -49.21
N GLU A 288 -9.61 -61.98 -50.08
CA GLU A 288 -9.63 -62.16 -51.53
C GLU A 288 -8.76 -63.34 -51.97
N ALA A 289 -7.52 -63.41 -51.48
CA ALA A 289 -6.63 -64.52 -51.73
C ALA A 289 -7.25 -65.86 -51.26
N GLN A 290 -7.95 -65.88 -50.11
CA GLN A 290 -8.63 -67.07 -49.63
C GLN A 290 -9.86 -67.43 -50.49
N ARG A 291 -10.64 -66.45 -50.95
CA ARG A 291 -11.77 -66.67 -51.87
C ARG A 291 -11.29 -67.22 -53.21
N GLU A 292 -10.22 -66.67 -53.75
CA GLU A 292 -9.61 -67.15 -55.00
C GLU A 292 -9.04 -68.56 -54.85
N ARG A 293 -8.37 -68.88 -53.74
CA ARG A 293 -7.96 -70.27 -53.45
C ARG A 293 -9.16 -71.21 -53.42
N LYS A 294 -10.22 -70.86 -52.68
CA LYS A 294 -11.47 -71.66 -52.63
C LYS A 294 -12.13 -71.82 -54.01
N ARG A 295 -12.09 -70.80 -54.86
CA ARG A 295 -12.58 -70.87 -56.25
C ARG A 295 -11.74 -71.84 -57.07
N LYS A 296 -10.42 -71.70 -57.05
CA LYS A 296 -9.48 -72.61 -57.71
C LYS A 296 -9.67 -74.05 -57.25
N ASP A 297 -9.80 -74.31 -55.95
CA ASP A 297 -10.04 -75.65 -55.42
C ASP A 297 -11.37 -76.26 -55.95
N LYS A 298 -12.44 -75.44 -56.01
CA LYS A 298 -13.73 -75.85 -56.60
C LYS A 298 -13.61 -76.12 -58.10
N ASP A 299 -12.91 -75.27 -58.84
CA ASP A 299 -12.72 -75.42 -60.27
C ASP A 299 -11.88 -76.67 -60.59
N VAL A 300 -10.80 -76.90 -59.84
CA VAL A 300 -9.98 -78.13 -59.92
C VAL A 300 -10.85 -79.37 -59.64
N LEU A 301 -11.70 -79.33 -58.60
CA LEU A 301 -12.63 -80.43 -58.30
C LEU A 301 -13.64 -80.66 -59.42
N ASN A 302 -14.22 -79.59 -59.99
CA ASN A 302 -15.19 -79.66 -61.07
C ASN A 302 -14.57 -80.21 -62.36
N VAL A 303 -13.39 -79.71 -62.74
CA VAL A 303 -12.62 -80.21 -63.89
C VAL A 303 -12.26 -81.69 -63.68
N SER A 304 -11.79 -82.07 -62.49
CA SER A 304 -11.47 -83.47 -62.16
C SER A 304 -12.71 -84.38 -62.27
N LYS A 305 -13.87 -83.93 -61.77
CA LYS A 305 -15.14 -84.67 -61.87
C LYS A 305 -15.61 -84.79 -63.32
N ASN A 306 -15.51 -83.73 -64.11
CA ASN A 306 -15.86 -83.76 -65.53
C ASN A 306 -14.92 -84.67 -66.32
N MET A 307 -13.61 -84.58 -66.08
CA MET A 307 -12.62 -85.47 -66.67
C MET A 307 -12.87 -86.94 -66.32
N GLN A 308 -13.30 -87.23 -65.09
CA GLN A 308 -13.69 -88.58 -64.67
C GLN A 308 -14.94 -89.07 -65.42
N LYS A 309 -15.96 -88.22 -65.61
CA LYS A 309 -17.15 -88.57 -66.42
C LYS A 309 -16.79 -88.84 -67.88
N GLU A 310 -15.93 -88.03 -68.47
CA GLU A 310 -15.42 -88.24 -69.83
C GLU A 310 -14.63 -89.55 -69.92
N LYS A 311 -13.74 -89.82 -68.96
CA LYS A 311 -13.03 -91.10 -68.86
C LYS A 311 -13.98 -92.29 -68.80
N GLU A 312 -15.01 -92.22 -67.96
CA GLU A 312 -16.04 -93.27 -67.87
C GLU A 312 -16.85 -93.40 -69.17
N SER A 313 -17.19 -92.29 -69.82
CA SER A 313 -17.86 -92.26 -71.12
C SER A 313 -17.01 -92.95 -72.19
N LEU A 314 -15.73 -92.60 -72.28
CA LEU A 314 -14.77 -93.21 -73.20
C LEU A 314 -14.56 -94.70 -72.90
N LEU A 315 -14.51 -95.10 -71.63
CA LEU A 315 -14.46 -96.52 -71.24
C LEU A 315 -15.71 -97.28 -71.69
N ARG A 316 -16.92 -96.70 -71.52
CA ARG A 316 -18.16 -97.30 -72.04
C ARG A 316 -18.15 -97.40 -73.57
N GLN A 317 -17.65 -96.39 -74.27
CA GLN A 317 -17.51 -96.44 -75.73
C GLN A 317 -16.51 -97.52 -76.16
N LEU A 318 -15.37 -97.64 -75.46
CA LEU A 318 -14.40 -98.72 -75.68
C LEU A 318 -15.01 -100.09 -75.40
N GLU A 319 -15.83 -100.23 -74.37
CA GLU A 319 -16.53 -101.47 -74.04
C GLU A 319 -17.60 -101.82 -75.08
N LEU A 320 -18.36 -100.84 -75.56
CA LEU A 320 -19.29 -101.02 -76.68
C LEU A 320 -18.56 -101.43 -77.96
N LEU A 321 -17.43 -100.79 -78.28
CA LEU A 321 -16.59 -101.17 -79.42
C LEU A 321 -16.02 -102.58 -79.25
N ARG A 322 -15.62 -102.97 -78.04
CA ARG A 322 -15.20 -104.35 -77.74
C ARG A 322 -16.36 -105.33 -77.93
N GLU A 323 -17.56 -105.00 -77.48
CA GLU A 323 -18.76 -105.82 -77.62
C GLU A 323 -19.19 -105.96 -79.09
N ILE A 324 -19.17 -104.87 -79.86
CA ILE A 324 -19.42 -104.88 -81.30
C ILE A 324 -18.35 -105.70 -82.01
N ASN A 325 -17.06 -105.52 -81.69
CA ASN A 325 -15.99 -106.35 -82.25
C ASN A 325 -16.14 -107.83 -81.88
N ARG A 326 -16.63 -108.13 -80.69
CA ARG A 326 -16.97 -109.50 -80.25
C ARG A 326 -18.10 -110.05 -81.10
N LYS A 327 -19.21 -109.33 -81.23
CA LYS A 327 -20.35 -109.71 -82.07
C LYS A 327 -19.97 -109.86 -83.54
N LEU A 328 -19.19 -108.95 -84.09
CA LEU A 328 -18.71 -109.04 -85.48
C LEU A 328 -17.78 -110.25 -85.67
N ARG A 329 -16.98 -110.59 -84.65
CA ARG A 329 -16.22 -111.85 -84.65
C ARG A 329 -17.15 -113.05 -84.55
N ASP A 330 -18.12 -113.06 -83.64
CA ASP A 330 -19.08 -114.15 -83.48
C ASP A 330 -19.94 -114.33 -84.75
N GLU A 331 -20.35 -113.25 -85.40
CA GLU A 331 -21.07 -113.25 -86.68
C GLU A 331 -20.18 -113.74 -87.82
N ARG A 332 -18.91 -113.31 -87.87
CA ARG A 332 -17.92 -113.84 -88.83
C ARG A 332 -17.69 -115.33 -88.58
N ASP A 333 -17.52 -115.74 -87.34
CA ASP A 333 -17.25 -117.13 -86.95
C ASP A 333 -18.50 -117.99 -87.17
N ALA A 334 -19.71 -117.46 -86.97
CA ALA A 334 -20.98 -118.10 -87.33
C ALA A 334 -21.15 -118.19 -88.86
N HIS A 335 -20.71 -117.19 -89.61
CA HIS A 335 -20.68 -117.22 -91.06
C HIS A 335 -19.65 -118.25 -91.57
N GLU A 336 -18.49 -118.36 -90.93
CA GLU A 336 -17.49 -119.41 -91.18
C GLU A 336 -18.02 -120.80 -90.79
N ALA A 337 -18.74 -120.94 -89.67
CA ALA A 337 -19.39 -122.18 -89.26
C ALA A 337 -20.52 -122.60 -90.23
N ARG A 338 -21.27 -121.64 -90.80
CA ARG A 338 -22.21 -121.87 -91.92
C ARG A 338 -21.49 -122.22 -93.23
N LYS A 339 -20.25 -121.76 -93.41
CA LYS A 339 -19.38 -122.18 -94.52
C LYS A 339 -18.87 -123.61 -94.33
N MET A 340 -18.66 -124.05 -93.09
CA MET A 340 -18.21 -125.41 -92.72
C MET A 340 -19.29 -126.50 -92.84
N THR A 341 -20.55 -126.16 -93.16
CA THR A 341 -21.64 -127.12 -93.45
C THR A 341 -21.88 -127.37 -94.95
N SER A 342 -20.92 -127.03 -95.83
CA SER A 342 -20.90 -127.50 -97.22
C SER A 342 -19.47 -127.80 -97.69
N PRO A 343 -19.19 -128.97 -98.32
CA PRO A 343 -17.82 -129.51 -98.38
C PRO A 343 -17.11 -129.28 -99.73
N SER A 344 -15.84 -128.84 -99.70
CA SER A 344 -14.81 -129.13 -100.72
C SER A 344 -13.44 -128.54 -100.29
N LYS A 345 -12.51 -129.32 -99.74
CA LYS A 345 -11.32 -129.96 -100.37
C LYS A 345 -10.28 -129.04 -101.06
N LYS A 346 -9.16 -128.78 -100.33
CA LYS A 346 -7.68 -128.91 -100.62
C LYS A 346 -7.10 -128.45 -101.99
N PRO A 347 -5.75 -128.30 -102.14
CA PRO A 347 -4.71 -127.55 -101.40
C PRO A 347 -3.80 -126.73 -102.38
N LEU A 348 -2.61 -126.25 -101.92
CA LEU A 348 -1.35 -125.79 -102.64
C LEU A 348 -0.90 -124.39 -102.14
N LEU A 349 0.24 -124.14 -101.47
CA LEU A 349 1.71 -124.28 -101.71
C LEU A 349 2.42 -122.97 -102.15
N LYS A 350 3.45 -122.56 -101.35
CA LYS A 350 4.58 -121.60 -101.58
C LYS A 350 4.21 -120.09 -101.66
N LYS A 351 5.01 -119.10 -101.21
CA LYS A 351 6.47 -118.92 -101.04
C LYS A 351 6.75 -117.62 -100.24
N GLY A 352 7.91 -117.52 -99.54
CA GLY A 352 8.66 -116.27 -99.28
C GLY A 352 8.41 -115.59 -97.91
N SER A 353 9.31 -115.75 -96.92
CA SER A 353 10.52 -114.93 -96.61
C SER A 353 10.20 -113.70 -95.71
N CYS A 354 10.58 -113.74 -94.43
CA CYS A 354 11.69 -112.97 -93.77
C CYS A 354 11.41 -111.45 -93.71
N CYS A 355 11.43 -110.69 -92.60
CA CYS A 355 12.29 -110.62 -91.42
C CYS A 355 11.50 -109.89 -90.29
N TRP A 356 11.45 -110.40 -89.05
CA TRP A 356 12.28 -110.00 -87.89
C TRP A 356 12.14 -108.51 -87.49
N THR A 357 11.38 -108.19 -86.43
CA THR A 357 11.83 -107.95 -85.01
C THR A 357 12.24 -106.49 -84.75
N ASN A 358 12.11 -105.82 -83.59
CA ASN A 358 11.67 -106.14 -82.23
C ASN A 358 11.84 -104.85 -81.37
N PHE A 359 10.99 -104.65 -80.33
CA PHE A 359 11.37 -104.33 -78.92
C PHE A 359 12.26 -103.07 -78.65
N VAL A 360 12.13 -102.18 -77.65
CA VAL A 360 11.50 -102.09 -76.31
C VAL A 360 11.42 -100.59 -75.91
N GLU A 361 10.44 -100.26 -75.07
CA GLU A 361 10.39 -99.24 -73.98
C GLU A 361 11.73 -98.82 -73.29
N PRO A 362 11.76 -97.95 -72.24
CA PRO A 362 11.01 -96.71 -71.94
C PRO A 362 11.91 -95.59 -71.31
N CYS A 363 11.25 -94.52 -70.81
CA CYS A 363 11.61 -93.63 -69.67
C CYS A 363 12.33 -92.27 -69.87
N PHE A 364 11.65 -91.27 -69.26
CA PHE A 364 12.14 -90.15 -68.42
C PHE A 364 12.64 -88.81 -69.01
N ASN A 365 11.90 -87.78 -68.57
CA ASN A 365 12.32 -86.51 -67.93
C ASN A 365 12.35 -85.15 -68.66
N GLU A 366 11.71 -84.21 -67.96
CA GLU A 366 12.04 -82.78 -67.74
C GLU A 366 12.15 -81.80 -68.92
N ASN A 367 11.22 -80.82 -68.96
CA ASN A 367 11.53 -79.39 -68.70
C ASN A 367 10.38 -78.45 -69.13
N LYS A 368 9.83 -77.70 -68.17
CA LYS A 368 9.83 -76.21 -68.07
C LYS A 368 8.70 -75.68 -67.20
#